data_AF-A0A7S2VZW5-F1
#
_entry.id   AF-A0A7S2VZW5-F1
#
_cell.length_a   1.000
_cell.length_b   1.000
_cell.length_c   1.000
_cell.angle_alpha   90.00
_cell.angle_beta   90.00
_cell.angle_gamma   90.00
#
_symmetry.space_group_name_H-M   'P 1'
#
loop_
_entity.id
_entity.type
_entity.pdbx_description
1 polymer ?
#
loop_
_entity_poly.entity_id
_entity_poly.type
_entity_poly.pdbx_seq_one_letter_code
_entity_poly.pdbx_strand_id
1 'polypeptide(L)'
;TQADNERSNGIVTPYKSKLIDDSLKREVSLIWQSDELSRQKPTVQEEAERGTLVVEEVLWEALPNFLRKLDATMVENLGEEYNLPIDAAPFKFSSWMGGDRDGNPNVTPNVTREVCLRNRIRAAALIKRDVADIASRASTTFCSDELRKKVGENAREPYRA
;
A
#
# COMPACT_ATOMS: atom_id res chain seq x y z
N THR A 1 -2.61 3.03 17.52
CA THR A 1 -3.73 2.43 16.77
C THR A 1 -4.88 3.42 16.68
N GLN A 2 -5.92 3.18 15.86
CA GLN A 2 -7.11 4.05 15.81
C GLN A 2 -7.75 4.21 17.21
N ALA A 3 -7.75 3.14 18.01
CA ALA A 3 -8.19 3.14 19.40
C ALA A 3 -7.37 4.10 20.29
N ASP A 4 -6.04 4.14 20.14
CA ASP A 4 -5.18 5.05 20.89
C ASP A 4 -5.40 6.51 20.47
N ASN A 5 -5.59 6.76 19.17
CA ASN A 5 -5.88 8.09 18.65
C ASN A 5 -7.25 8.60 19.17
N GLU A 6 -8.27 7.74 19.23
CA GLU A 6 -9.57 8.09 19.77
C GLU A 6 -9.54 8.36 21.29
N ARG A 7 -8.77 7.58 22.06
CA ARG A 7 -8.57 7.82 23.50
C ARG A 7 -7.78 9.11 23.78
N SER A 8 -6.83 9.46 22.91
CA SER A 8 -5.99 10.66 23.05
C SER A 8 -6.74 11.97 22.76
N ASN A 9 -7.80 11.93 21.93
CA ASN A 9 -8.55 13.11 21.49
C ASN A 9 -9.60 13.65 22.50
N GLY A 10 -9.60 13.14 23.74
CA GLY A 10 -10.11 13.87 24.92
C GLY A 10 -11.62 13.90 25.17
N ILE A 11 -12.49 13.53 24.23
CA ILE A 11 -13.94 13.39 24.50
C ILE A 11 -14.50 12.13 23.82
N VAL A 12 -14.47 11.03 24.56
CA VAL A 12 -15.07 9.75 24.15
C VAL A 12 -16.29 9.51 25.04
N THR A 13 -17.46 9.28 24.46
CA THR A 13 -18.66 8.94 25.24
C THR A 13 -18.43 7.63 26.00
N PRO A 14 -19.06 7.41 27.17
CA PRO A 14 -18.91 6.16 27.91
C PRO A 14 -19.21 4.91 27.06
N TYR A 15 -20.18 5.03 26.14
CA TYR A 15 -20.51 3.99 25.17
C TYR A 15 -19.36 3.71 24.20
N LYS A 16 -18.78 4.73 23.57
CA LYS A 16 -17.61 4.55 22.67
C LYS A 16 -16.41 3.98 23.41
N SER A 17 -16.14 4.45 24.62
CA SER A 17 -15.01 3.93 25.42
C SER A 17 -15.18 2.43 25.68
N LYS A 18 -16.40 2.00 26.03
CA LYS A 18 -16.70 0.58 26.21
C LYS A 18 -16.50 -0.23 24.92
N LEU A 19 -16.94 0.27 23.77
CA LEU A 19 -16.72 -0.39 22.48
C LEU A 19 -15.23 -0.55 22.15
N ILE A 20 -14.42 0.48 22.40
CA ILE A 20 -12.96 0.43 22.20
C ILE A 20 -12.35 -0.62 23.12
N ASP A 21 -12.73 -0.64 24.40
CA ASP A 21 -12.24 -1.63 25.38
C ASP A 21 -12.61 -3.05 24.98
N ASP A 22 -13.86 -3.28 24.58
CA ASP A 22 -14.35 -4.59 24.16
C ASP A 22 -13.66 -5.03 22.86
N SER A 23 -13.38 -4.11 21.94
CA SER A 23 -12.62 -4.41 20.73
C SER A 23 -11.16 -4.75 21.05
N LEU A 24 -10.51 -3.99 21.92
CA LEU A 24 -9.12 -4.28 22.32
C LEU A 24 -9.02 -5.63 23.02
N LYS A 25 -9.94 -5.95 23.94
CA LYS A 25 -10.00 -7.25 24.61
C LYS A 25 -10.17 -8.39 23.61
N ARG A 26 -11.00 -8.19 22.58
CA ARG A 26 -11.20 -9.16 21.50
C ARG A 26 -9.89 -9.39 20.75
N GLU A 27 -9.23 -8.34 20.29
CA GLU A 27 -7.96 -8.47 19.55
C GLU A 27 -6.88 -9.14 20.40
N VAL A 28 -6.72 -8.73 21.66
CA VAL A 28 -5.76 -9.36 22.58
C VAL A 28 -6.08 -10.84 22.79
N SER A 29 -7.36 -11.19 22.93
CA SER A 29 -7.79 -12.58 23.09
C SER A 29 -7.51 -13.40 21.83
N LEU A 30 -7.75 -12.83 20.64
CA LEU A 30 -7.46 -13.46 19.35
C LEU A 30 -5.96 -13.74 19.21
N ILE A 31 -5.11 -12.75 19.49
CA ILE A 31 -3.64 -12.91 19.43
C ILE A 31 -3.19 -13.97 20.43
N TRP A 32 -3.70 -13.92 21.67
CA TRP A 32 -3.31 -14.88 22.72
C TRP A 32 -3.73 -16.33 22.42
N GLN A 33 -4.88 -16.51 21.76
CA GLN A 33 -5.41 -17.83 21.41
C GLN A 33 -4.93 -18.34 20.05
N SER A 34 -4.31 -17.49 19.24
CA SER A 34 -3.77 -17.87 17.93
C SER A 34 -2.36 -18.45 18.09
N ASP A 35 -2.16 -19.67 17.59
CA ASP A 35 -0.82 -20.28 17.49
C ASP A 35 -0.10 -19.74 16.25
N GLU A 36 0.43 -18.51 16.35
CA GLU A 36 1.17 -17.88 15.24
C GLU A 36 2.58 -18.44 15.04
N LEU A 37 3.06 -19.26 15.97
CA LEU A 37 4.38 -19.88 15.87
C LEU A 37 4.32 -21.06 14.89
N SER A 38 4.89 -20.85 13.70
CA SER A 38 5.07 -21.94 12.74
C SER A 38 5.94 -23.03 13.34
N ARG A 39 5.37 -24.22 13.54
CA ARG A 39 6.09 -25.41 14.03
C ARG A 39 7.03 -26.01 12.99
N GLN A 40 6.96 -25.51 11.75
CA GLN A 40 7.82 -25.89 10.63
C GLN A 40 8.55 -24.66 10.11
N LYS A 41 9.79 -24.85 9.64
CA LYS A 41 10.54 -23.78 9.00
C LYS A 41 9.80 -23.36 7.73
N PRO A 42 9.50 -22.05 7.55
CA PRO A 42 8.84 -21.59 6.34
C PRO A 42 9.70 -21.87 5.12
N THR A 43 9.04 -22.12 4.00
CA THR A 43 9.68 -22.15 2.70
C THR A 43 10.20 -20.77 2.32
N VAL A 44 11.19 -20.72 1.43
CA VAL A 44 11.73 -19.44 0.94
C VAL A 44 10.64 -18.60 0.27
N GLN A 45 9.67 -19.25 -0.40
CA GLN A 45 8.54 -18.58 -1.01
C GLN A 45 7.61 -17.93 0.02
N GLU A 46 7.31 -18.63 1.11
CA GLU A 46 6.47 -18.09 2.20
C GLU A 46 7.15 -16.92 2.91
N GLU A 47 8.47 -16.98 3.11
CA GLU A 47 9.24 -15.87 3.68
C GLU A 47 9.21 -14.64 2.75
N ALA A 48 9.42 -14.84 1.45
CA ALA A 48 9.34 -13.77 0.47
C ALA A 48 7.94 -13.17 0.35
N GLU A 49 6.90 -14.00 0.44
CA GLU A 49 5.51 -13.54 0.44
C GLU A 49 5.20 -12.72 1.70
N ARG A 50 5.56 -13.22 2.89
CA ARG A 50 5.39 -12.49 4.16
C ARG A 50 6.11 -11.15 4.14
N GLY A 51 7.36 -11.10 3.67
CA GLY A 51 8.09 -9.85 3.62
C GLY A 51 7.55 -8.85 2.61
N THR A 52 6.85 -9.31 1.56
CA THR A 52 6.19 -8.43 0.59
C THR A 52 4.91 -7.80 1.14
N LEU A 53 4.29 -8.40 2.18
CA LEU A 53 3.10 -7.82 2.84
C LEU A 53 3.36 -6.41 3.38
N VAL A 54 4.58 -6.12 3.84
CA VAL A 54 4.93 -4.75 4.31
C VAL A 54 4.76 -3.72 3.19
N VAL A 55 5.03 -4.09 1.94
CA VAL A 55 4.82 -3.19 0.81
C VAL A 55 3.33 -2.93 0.61
N GLU A 56 2.51 -3.98 0.65
CA GLU A 56 1.06 -3.91 0.41
C GLU A 56 0.29 -3.22 1.54
N GLU A 57 0.54 -3.62 2.79
CA GLU A 57 -0.25 -3.21 3.96
C GLU A 57 0.19 -1.86 4.53
N VAL A 58 1.45 -1.48 4.33
CA VAL A 58 2.03 -0.29 4.96
C VAL A 58 2.54 0.69 3.90
N LEU A 59 3.54 0.30 3.11
CA LEU A 59 4.25 1.25 2.26
C LEU A 59 3.39 1.79 1.10
N TRP A 60 2.45 1.00 0.59
CA TRP A 60 1.58 1.39 -0.52
C TRP A 60 0.78 2.66 -0.22
N GLU A 61 0.35 2.83 1.03
CA GLU A 61 -0.36 4.04 1.49
C GLU A 61 0.57 5.05 2.15
N ALA A 62 1.52 4.59 2.97
CA ALA A 62 2.38 5.47 3.75
C ALA A 62 3.32 6.30 2.85
N LEU A 63 3.88 5.71 1.79
CA LEU A 63 4.85 6.40 0.94
C LEU A 63 4.23 7.56 0.14
N PRO A 64 3.09 7.40 -0.57
CA PRO A 64 2.43 8.53 -1.21
C PRO A 64 2.02 9.63 -0.22
N ASN A 65 1.53 9.25 0.97
CA ASN A 65 1.18 10.23 2.01
C ASN A 65 2.39 11.01 2.51
N PHE A 66 3.52 10.32 2.69
CA PHE A 66 4.79 10.95 3.04
C PHE A 66 5.24 11.92 1.95
N LEU A 67 5.21 11.52 0.67
CA LEU A 67 5.61 12.39 -0.44
C LEU A 67 4.74 13.64 -0.56
N ARG A 68 3.42 13.54 -0.35
CA ARG A 68 2.53 14.72 -0.30
C ARG A 68 2.86 15.65 0.86
N LYS A 69 3.17 15.09 2.03
CA LYS A 69 3.59 15.89 3.19
C LYS A 69 4.93 16.58 2.93
N LEU A 70 5.88 15.85 2.36
CA LEU A 70 7.19 16.38 1.98
C LEU A 70 7.04 17.54 1.00
N ASP A 71 6.26 17.36 -0.06
CA ASP A 71 5.96 18.40 -1.05
C ASP A 71 5.35 19.65 -0.40
N ALA A 72 4.31 19.48 0.42
CA ALA A 72 3.67 20.59 1.12
C ALA A 72 4.65 21.35 2.03
N THR A 73 5.50 20.64 2.78
CA THR A 73 6.53 21.26 3.62
C THR A 73 7.59 21.97 2.80
N MET A 74 8.01 21.41 1.65
CA MET A 74 8.97 22.05 0.75
C MET A 74 8.41 23.34 0.17
N VAL A 75 7.17 23.32 -0.32
CA VAL A 75 6.50 24.52 -0.86
C VAL A 75 6.35 25.60 0.21
N GLU A 76 5.94 25.23 1.44
CA GLU A 76 5.76 26.17 2.55
C GLU A 76 7.07 26.87 2.95
N ASN A 77 8.20 26.16 2.94
CA ASN A 77 9.46 26.68 3.47
C ASN A 77 10.43 27.21 2.40
N LEU A 78 10.32 26.72 1.16
CA LEU A 78 11.25 27.02 0.06
C LEU A 78 10.58 27.76 -1.09
N GLY A 79 9.25 27.70 -1.23
CA GLY A 79 8.48 28.31 -2.31
C GLY A 79 7.99 27.31 -3.36
N GLU A 80 7.02 27.73 -4.19
CA GLU A 80 6.34 26.86 -5.16
C GLU A 80 7.26 26.28 -6.23
N GLU A 81 8.36 26.95 -6.55
CA GLU A 81 9.37 26.48 -7.53
C GLU A 81 10.13 25.22 -7.08
N TYR A 82 10.03 24.84 -5.80
CA TYR A 82 10.63 23.65 -5.22
C TYR A 82 9.64 22.50 -5.01
N ASN A 83 8.47 22.55 -5.64
CA ASN A 83 7.52 21.44 -5.60
C ASN A 83 8.15 20.16 -6.18
N LEU A 84 7.75 19.00 -5.64
CA LEU A 84 8.18 17.71 -6.17
C LEU A 84 7.64 17.54 -7.60
N PRO A 85 8.49 17.16 -8.56
CA PRO A 85 8.04 16.76 -9.89
C PRO A 85 7.01 15.63 -9.83
N ILE A 86 6.06 15.61 -10.78
CA ILE A 86 5.00 14.59 -10.83
C ILE A 86 5.54 13.17 -11.02
N ASP A 87 6.72 13.04 -11.62
CA ASP A 87 7.44 11.79 -11.87
C ASP A 87 8.53 11.51 -10.81
N ALA A 88 8.58 12.29 -9.73
CA ALA A 88 9.56 12.12 -8.67
C ALA A 88 9.37 10.76 -7.96
N ALA A 89 10.37 9.90 -8.09
CA ALA A 89 10.46 8.62 -7.37
C ALA A 89 11.78 8.51 -6.59
N PRO A 90 11.98 9.34 -5.54
CA PRO A 90 13.25 9.38 -4.80
C PRO A 90 13.52 8.12 -3.97
N PHE A 91 12.48 7.31 -3.71
CA PHE A 91 12.58 6.06 -2.96
C PHE A 91 12.43 4.84 -3.87
N LYS A 92 13.33 3.88 -3.73
CA LYS A 92 13.27 2.58 -4.40
C LYS A 92 13.44 1.48 -3.36
N PHE A 93 12.50 0.55 -3.33
CA PHE A 93 12.55 -0.60 -2.44
C PHE A 93 13.09 -1.82 -3.18
N SER A 94 13.87 -2.63 -2.50
CA SER A 94 14.43 -3.87 -3.02
C SER A 94 14.36 -4.93 -1.94
N SER A 95 14.26 -6.19 -2.36
CA SER A 95 14.17 -7.34 -1.47
C SER A 95 15.24 -8.36 -1.83
N TRP A 96 15.84 -8.94 -0.80
CA TRP A 96 16.74 -10.08 -0.94
C TRP A 96 16.01 -11.42 -0.84
N MET A 97 14.76 -11.42 -0.35
CA MET A 97 13.98 -12.63 -0.13
C MET A 97 13.70 -13.33 -1.46
N GLY A 98 14.06 -14.61 -1.55
CA GLY A 98 13.99 -15.40 -2.78
C GLY A 98 15.13 -15.14 -3.79
N GLY A 99 16.03 -14.21 -3.52
CA GLY A 99 17.18 -13.89 -4.38
C GLY A 99 18.53 -14.24 -3.77
N ASP A 100 18.73 -13.90 -2.48
CA ASP A 100 19.97 -14.17 -1.76
C ASP A 100 20.13 -15.68 -1.53
N ARG A 101 21.20 -16.24 -2.10
CA ARG A 101 21.51 -17.67 -2.11
C ARG A 101 22.79 -18.00 -1.37
N ASP A 102 23.46 -17.00 -0.80
CA ASP A 102 24.71 -17.23 -0.08
C ASP A 102 24.44 -18.09 1.16
N GLY A 103 25.09 -19.26 1.24
CA GLY A 103 24.89 -20.23 2.32
C GLY A 103 23.50 -20.87 2.41
N ASN A 104 22.57 -20.65 1.47
CA ASN A 104 21.21 -21.20 1.53
C ASN A 104 20.84 -22.04 0.29
N PRO A 105 21.02 -23.38 0.34
CA PRO A 105 20.74 -24.26 -0.80
C PRO A 105 19.25 -24.34 -1.18
N ASN A 106 18.35 -23.84 -0.32
CA ASN A 106 16.91 -23.83 -0.61
C ASN A 106 16.52 -22.71 -1.60
N VAL A 107 17.40 -21.75 -1.87
CA VAL A 107 17.16 -20.66 -2.84
C VAL A 107 17.61 -21.11 -4.22
N THR A 108 16.76 -21.89 -4.89
CA THR A 108 17.02 -22.39 -6.24
C THR A 108 16.63 -21.35 -7.31
N PRO A 109 17.13 -21.45 -8.56
CA PRO A 109 16.69 -20.57 -9.65
C PRO A 109 15.17 -20.57 -9.88
N ASN A 110 14.52 -21.74 -9.68
CA ASN A 110 13.07 -21.85 -9.79
C ASN A 110 12.34 -21.07 -8.69
N VAL A 111 12.86 -21.10 -7.46
CA VAL A 111 12.34 -20.30 -6.33
C VAL A 111 12.45 -18.80 -6.64
N THR A 112 13.61 -18.33 -7.10
CA THR A 112 13.78 -16.92 -7.47
C THR A 112 12.79 -16.51 -8.57
N ARG A 113 12.64 -17.35 -9.62
CA ARG A 113 11.68 -17.09 -10.70
C ARG A 113 10.25 -17.00 -10.18
N GLU A 114 9.86 -17.91 -9.31
CA GLU A 114 8.53 -17.94 -8.69
C GLU A 114 8.26 -16.69 -7.86
N VAL A 115 9.19 -16.30 -6.99
CA VAL A 115 9.07 -15.08 -6.16
C VAL A 115 8.95 -13.83 -7.03
N CYS A 116 9.76 -13.70 -8.09
CA CYS A 116 9.64 -12.58 -9.02
C CYS A 116 8.26 -12.53 -9.70
N LEU A 117 7.71 -13.67 -10.12
CA LEU A 117 6.38 -13.73 -10.73
C LEU A 117 5.28 -13.37 -9.73
N ARG A 118 5.34 -13.88 -8.50
CA ARG A 118 4.40 -13.52 -7.41
C ARG A 118 4.43 -12.02 -7.15
N ASN A 119 5.60 -11.40 -7.05
CA ASN A 119 5.73 -9.96 -6.84
C ASN A 119 5.12 -9.15 -7.99
N ARG A 120 5.28 -9.59 -9.24
CA ARG A 120 4.63 -8.94 -10.40
C ARG A 120 3.11 -9.04 -10.36
N ILE A 121 2.58 -10.20 -9.96
CA ILE A 121 1.12 -10.41 -9.82
C ILE A 121 0.57 -9.52 -8.71
N ARG A 122 1.25 -9.46 -7.57
CA ARG A 122 0.87 -8.60 -6.43
C ARG A 122 0.88 -7.13 -6.82
N ALA A 123 1.93 -6.65 -7.46
CA ALA A 123 2.01 -5.27 -7.96
C ALA A 123 0.86 -4.95 -8.94
N ALA A 124 0.56 -5.87 -9.87
CA ALA A 124 -0.55 -5.70 -10.80
C ALA A 124 -1.91 -5.64 -10.09
N ALA A 125 -2.11 -6.42 -9.02
CA ALA A 125 -3.34 -6.39 -8.22
C ALA A 125 -3.51 -5.05 -7.50
N LEU A 126 -2.45 -4.51 -6.90
CA LEU A 126 -2.46 -3.22 -6.22
C LEU A 126 -2.74 -2.07 -7.19
N ILE A 127 -2.05 -2.04 -8.33
CA ILE A 127 -2.29 -1.04 -9.38
C ILE A 127 -3.73 -1.14 -9.90
N LYS A 128 -4.24 -2.35 -10.12
CA LYS A 128 -5.62 -2.57 -10.58
C LYS A 128 -6.64 -1.99 -9.58
N ARG A 129 -6.43 -2.18 -8.28
CA ARG A 129 -7.27 -1.60 -7.22
C ARG A 129 -7.28 -0.08 -7.33
N ASP A 130 -6.11 0.55 -7.36
CA ASP A 130 -6.00 2.00 -7.39
C ASP A 130 -6.59 2.60 -8.69
N VAL A 131 -6.40 1.94 -9.84
CA VAL A 131 -7.00 2.34 -11.11
C VAL A 131 -8.53 2.25 -11.04
N ALA A 132 -9.08 1.19 -10.45
CA ALA A 132 -10.53 1.05 -10.28
C ALA A 132 -11.08 2.16 -9.35
N ASP A 133 -10.37 2.49 -8.27
CA ASP A 133 -10.74 3.56 -7.35
C ASP A 133 -10.67 4.95 -8.01
N ILE A 134 -9.68 5.19 -8.87
CA ILE A 134 -9.60 6.42 -9.67
C ILE A 134 -10.73 6.49 -10.69
N ALA A 135 -10.96 5.42 -11.45
CA ALA A 135 -12.03 5.36 -12.45
C ALA A 135 -13.40 5.62 -11.81
N SER A 136 -13.67 5.04 -10.64
CA SER A 136 -14.93 5.27 -9.92
C SER A 136 -15.15 6.73 -9.53
N ARG A 137 -14.09 7.52 -9.29
CA ARG A 137 -14.17 8.94 -8.93
C ARG A 137 -14.07 9.89 -10.12
N ALA A 138 -13.51 9.44 -11.24
CA ALA A 138 -13.26 10.27 -12.43
C ALA A 138 -14.50 10.43 -13.33
N SER A 139 -15.64 10.84 -12.76
CA SER A 139 -16.91 11.07 -13.48
C SER A 139 -16.98 12.40 -14.24
N THR A 140 -15.85 13.08 -14.45
CA THR A 140 -15.84 14.35 -15.18
C THR A 140 -16.15 14.14 -16.66
N THR A 141 -16.95 15.05 -17.22
CA THR A 141 -17.32 15.07 -18.64
C THR A 141 -16.39 15.98 -19.46
N PHE A 142 -15.72 16.92 -18.79
CA PHE A 142 -14.76 17.82 -19.40
C PHE A 142 -13.38 17.16 -19.51
N CYS A 143 -12.75 17.29 -20.68
CA CYS A 143 -11.38 16.83 -20.93
C CYS A 143 -10.68 17.74 -21.95
N SER A 144 -9.37 17.58 -22.08
CA SER A 144 -8.60 18.22 -23.14
C SER A 144 -8.90 17.62 -24.52
N ASP A 145 -8.65 18.39 -25.58
CA ASP A 145 -8.78 17.93 -26.96
C ASP A 145 -7.91 16.69 -27.25
N GLU A 146 -6.73 16.61 -26.61
CA GLU A 146 -5.85 15.45 -26.74
C GLU A 146 -6.50 14.18 -26.20
N LEU A 147 -7.11 14.25 -25.01
CA LEU A 147 -7.79 13.11 -24.42
C LEU A 147 -9.05 12.76 -25.24
N ARG A 148 -9.83 13.77 -25.66
CA ARG A 148 -11.02 13.59 -26.52
C ARG A 148 -10.70 12.81 -27.79
N LYS A 149 -9.59 13.13 -28.45
CA LYS A 149 -9.12 12.39 -29.64
C LYS A 149 -8.78 10.93 -29.37
N LYS A 150 -8.32 10.59 -28.16
CA LYS A 150 -7.97 9.20 -27.78
C LYS A 150 -9.20 8.36 -27.46
N VAL A 151 -10.19 8.94 -26.76
CA VAL A 151 -11.38 8.20 -26.28
C VAL A 151 -12.58 8.28 -27.24
N GLY A 152 -12.52 9.19 -28.20
CA GLY A 152 -13.58 9.44 -29.18
C GLY A 152 -14.65 10.41 -28.69
N GLU A 153 -15.33 11.04 -29.65
CA GLU A 153 -16.34 12.08 -29.40
C GLU A 153 -17.52 11.58 -28.55
N ASN A 154 -17.84 10.28 -28.65
CA ASN A 154 -18.99 9.66 -27.98
C ASN A 154 -18.72 9.28 -26.52
N ALA A 155 -17.46 9.39 -26.04
CA ALA A 155 -17.15 9.11 -24.64
C ALA A 155 -17.71 10.23 -23.74
N ARG A 156 -18.79 9.93 -23.02
CA ARG A 156 -19.42 10.86 -22.07
C ARG A 156 -18.50 11.15 -20.88
N GLU A 157 -17.81 10.13 -20.38
CA GLU A 157 -16.89 10.20 -19.25
C GLU A 157 -15.47 9.83 -19.73
N PRO A 158 -14.72 10.78 -20.31
CA PRO A 158 -13.46 10.51 -21.00
C PRO A 158 -12.37 9.87 -20.13
N TYR A 159 -12.39 10.06 -18.81
CA TYR A 159 -11.40 9.46 -17.89
C TYR A 159 -11.78 8.05 -17.40
N ARG A 160 -12.95 7.53 -17.82
CA ARG A 160 -13.44 6.18 -17.52
C ARG A 160 -13.47 5.26 -18.74
N ALA A 161 -13.35 5.84 -19.94
CA ALA A 161 -13.45 5.16 -21.23
C ALA A 161 -12.19 4.36 -21.58
#